data_AF-A0A7Y5MSP7-F1
#
_entry.id   AF-A0A7Y5MSP7-F1
#
_cell.length_a   1.000
_cell.length_b   1.000
_cell.length_c   1.000
_cell.angle_alpha   90.00
_cell.angle_beta   90.00
_cell.angle_gamma   90.00
#
_symmetry.space_group_name_H-M   'P 1'
#
loop_
_entity.id
_entity.type
_entity.pdbx_description
1 polymer ?
#
loop_
_entity_poly.entity_id
_entity_poly.type
_entity_poly.pdbx_seq_one_letter_code
_entity_poly.pdbx_strand_id
1 'polypeptide(L)'
;MDDYGLKQYYAWWMLMTGAVFAFVFYLLWQMKNKEKAPTAKIEGIRWFSAALGVWCLSGLADLLVLQPAATIAPTVEEILCRSIFSSLNSMFILFAIPSIEIAEADSKGILKSIIAFARNKLGVIVSGIVFIVLTLFIFWLFRGPAGFSADNPNWYWLYVPDILFSLLTILALLFVLRTAFTDQRRHMTAMVWVVYLTIILTALAEVSLIFPAWRAPDGVFPEWLNWLRIFSPTAGYFVFYNLVATLFKMLLIALFVILLYSYEIKKAEELKMEGLLSMEEIRQRWSLEEKEVRVLRRLAKGETREMIGSDPDLFPPRTNPRKNVDDLLQNKIAPKLRLVNREVLILLFALQNKIIQFEHPQEDNFTGNPTGDNPAED
;
A
#
# COMPACT_ATOMS: atom_id res chain seq x y z
N MET A 1 -1.42 -6.93 -36.34
CA MET A 1 -2.63 -7.06 -35.51
C MET A 1 -3.55 -5.95 -35.95
N ASP A 2 -4.78 -6.28 -36.34
CA ASP A 2 -5.77 -5.27 -36.70
C ASP A 2 -6.29 -4.56 -35.43
N ASP A 3 -6.77 -3.35 -35.61
CA ASP A 3 -7.21 -2.45 -34.53
C ASP A 3 -8.32 -3.05 -33.67
N TYR A 4 -9.18 -3.83 -34.30
CA TYR A 4 -10.23 -4.58 -33.65
C TYR A 4 -9.68 -5.68 -32.73
N GLY A 5 -8.67 -6.44 -33.18
CA GLY A 5 -8.01 -7.45 -32.34
C GLY A 5 -7.36 -6.86 -31.09
N LEU A 6 -6.81 -5.65 -31.17
CA LEU A 6 -6.23 -4.97 -30.00
C LEU A 6 -7.30 -4.50 -29.00
N LYS A 7 -8.43 -3.99 -29.48
CA LYS A 7 -9.60 -3.66 -28.63
C LYS A 7 -10.13 -4.90 -27.90
N GLN A 8 -10.31 -6.00 -28.63
CA GLN A 8 -10.76 -7.26 -28.05
C GLN A 8 -9.77 -7.80 -27.02
N TYR A 9 -8.47 -7.78 -27.34
CA TYR A 9 -7.43 -8.20 -26.40
C TYR A 9 -7.52 -7.43 -25.09
N TYR A 10 -7.65 -6.10 -25.14
CA TYR A 10 -7.75 -5.30 -23.92
C TYR A 10 -9.01 -5.59 -23.12
N ALA A 11 -10.16 -5.74 -23.79
CA ALA A 11 -11.42 -6.08 -23.13
C ALA A 11 -11.34 -7.45 -22.43
N TRP A 12 -10.78 -8.46 -23.11
CA TRP A 12 -10.50 -9.77 -22.50
C TRP A 12 -9.51 -9.68 -21.35
N TRP A 13 -8.45 -8.90 -21.50
CA TRP A 13 -7.46 -8.70 -20.44
C TRP A 13 -8.10 -8.07 -19.19
N MET A 14 -8.93 -7.03 -19.35
CA MET A 14 -9.67 -6.42 -18.24
C MET A 14 -10.65 -7.38 -17.60
N LEU A 15 -11.40 -8.14 -18.41
CA LEU A 15 -12.34 -9.15 -17.94
C LEU A 15 -11.63 -10.19 -17.07
N MET A 16 -10.59 -10.82 -17.61
CA MET A 16 -9.88 -11.92 -16.95
C MET A 16 -9.13 -11.43 -15.71
N THR A 17 -8.38 -10.34 -15.83
CA THR A 17 -7.61 -9.78 -14.70
C THR A 17 -8.55 -9.29 -13.60
N GLY A 18 -9.60 -8.56 -13.97
CA GLY A 18 -10.63 -8.10 -13.04
C GLY A 18 -11.29 -9.27 -12.32
N ALA A 19 -11.70 -10.32 -13.05
CA ALA A 19 -12.34 -11.49 -12.47
C ALA A 19 -11.43 -12.24 -11.48
N VAL A 20 -10.19 -12.54 -11.90
CA VAL A 20 -9.23 -13.28 -11.08
C VAL A 20 -8.91 -12.52 -9.81
N PHE A 21 -8.52 -11.25 -9.91
CA PHE A 21 -8.15 -10.49 -8.73
C PHE A 21 -9.37 -10.14 -7.86
N ALA A 22 -10.54 -9.82 -8.43
CA ALA A 22 -11.75 -9.63 -7.65
C ALA A 22 -12.07 -10.87 -6.81
N PHE A 23 -11.97 -12.06 -7.42
CA PHE A 23 -12.19 -13.33 -6.73
C PHE A 23 -11.15 -13.58 -5.63
N VAL A 24 -9.86 -13.37 -5.91
CA VAL A 24 -8.79 -13.52 -4.91
C VAL A 24 -9.03 -12.59 -3.71
N PHE A 25 -9.29 -11.30 -3.95
CA PHE A 25 -9.57 -10.35 -2.87
C PHE A 25 -10.88 -10.65 -2.14
N TYR A 26 -11.88 -11.19 -2.83
CA TYR A 26 -13.12 -11.66 -2.19
C TYR A 26 -12.87 -12.85 -1.25
N LEU A 27 -12.06 -13.82 -1.66
CA LEU A 27 -11.67 -14.94 -0.80
C LEU A 27 -10.85 -14.47 0.40
N LEU A 28 -9.91 -13.55 0.20
CA LEU A 28 -9.16 -12.93 1.29
C LEU A 28 -10.09 -12.21 2.27
N TRP A 29 -11.08 -11.47 1.78
CA TRP A 29 -12.09 -10.85 2.60
C TRP A 29 -12.86 -11.88 3.45
N GLN A 30 -13.33 -12.97 2.83
CA GLN A 30 -14.03 -14.06 3.53
C GLN A 30 -13.17 -14.71 4.62
N MET A 31 -11.89 -14.97 4.33
CA MET A 31 -10.94 -15.52 5.30
C MET A 31 -10.75 -14.57 6.47
N LYS A 32 -10.45 -13.29 6.21
CA LYS A 32 -10.23 -12.28 7.26
C LYS A 32 -11.48 -11.98 8.09
N ASN A 33 -12.66 -12.11 7.49
CA ASN A 33 -13.92 -12.00 8.20
C ASN A 33 -14.14 -13.15 9.20
N LYS A 34 -13.76 -14.38 8.83
CA LYS A 34 -13.78 -15.53 9.75
C LYS A 34 -12.78 -15.40 10.90
N GLU A 35 -11.64 -14.78 10.66
CA GLU A 35 -10.60 -14.50 11.67
C GLU A 35 -10.98 -13.37 12.67
N LYS A 36 -12.16 -12.74 12.53
CA LYS A 36 -12.60 -11.58 13.33
C LYS A 36 -11.58 -10.44 13.35
N ALA A 37 -10.89 -10.20 12.23
CA ALA A 37 -9.99 -9.05 12.09
C ALA A 37 -10.75 -7.72 12.26
N PRO A 38 -10.05 -6.58 12.47
CA PRO A 38 -10.71 -5.28 12.65
C PRO A 38 -11.65 -4.93 11.49
N THR A 39 -12.91 -4.60 11.80
CA THR A 39 -14.00 -4.41 10.82
C THR A 39 -13.66 -3.38 9.75
N ALA A 40 -12.99 -2.28 10.12
CA ALA A 40 -12.59 -1.23 9.19
C ALA A 40 -11.61 -1.71 8.10
N LYS A 41 -10.75 -2.68 8.41
CA LYS A 41 -9.80 -3.27 7.44
C LYS A 41 -10.47 -4.25 6.51
N ILE A 42 -11.33 -5.09 7.07
CA ILE A 42 -12.12 -6.08 6.34
C ILE A 42 -12.99 -5.37 5.28
N GLU A 43 -13.60 -4.23 5.62
CA GLU A 43 -14.38 -3.45 4.65
C GLU A 43 -13.54 -2.98 3.46
N GLY A 44 -12.31 -2.54 3.68
CA GLY A 44 -11.43 -2.10 2.59
C GLY A 44 -11.13 -3.17 1.55
N ILE A 45 -10.84 -4.39 2.00
CA ILE A 45 -10.60 -5.55 1.12
C ILE A 45 -11.84 -5.84 0.29
N ARG A 46 -13.04 -5.78 0.91
CA ARG A 46 -14.31 -5.95 0.21
C ARG A 46 -14.52 -4.88 -0.87
N TRP A 47 -14.27 -3.61 -0.55
CA TRP A 47 -14.46 -2.53 -1.52
C TRP A 47 -13.44 -2.56 -2.65
N PHE A 48 -12.19 -2.94 -2.36
CA PHE A 48 -11.20 -3.15 -3.41
C PHE A 48 -11.54 -4.34 -4.31
N SER A 49 -12.04 -5.45 -3.74
CA SER A 49 -12.61 -6.57 -4.52
C SER A 49 -13.76 -6.10 -5.43
N ALA A 50 -14.67 -5.27 -4.92
CA ALA A 50 -15.76 -4.70 -5.71
C ALA A 50 -15.25 -3.78 -6.84
N ALA A 51 -14.22 -2.96 -6.59
CA ALA A 51 -13.58 -2.14 -7.61
C ALA A 51 -13.03 -2.99 -8.77
N LEU A 52 -12.29 -4.06 -8.45
CA LEU A 52 -11.80 -5.02 -9.45
C LEU A 52 -12.94 -5.76 -10.18
N GLY A 53 -14.03 -6.05 -9.46
CA GLY A 53 -15.26 -6.59 -10.05
C GLY A 53 -15.86 -5.64 -11.09
N VAL A 54 -15.80 -4.32 -10.86
CA VAL A 54 -16.20 -3.33 -11.85
C VAL A 54 -15.29 -3.32 -13.07
N TRP A 55 -13.97 -3.56 -12.93
CA TRP A 55 -13.11 -3.73 -14.11
C TRP A 55 -13.51 -4.95 -14.93
N CYS A 56 -13.87 -6.06 -14.27
CA CYS A 56 -14.41 -7.24 -14.93
C CYS A 56 -15.68 -6.92 -15.73
N LEU A 57 -16.64 -6.25 -15.09
CA LEU A 57 -17.89 -5.84 -15.74
C LEU A 57 -17.65 -4.83 -16.88
N SER A 58 -16.68 -3.92 -16.72
CA SER A 58 -16.29 -2.99 -17.79
C SER A 58 -15.73 -3.73 -19.00
N GLY A 59 -14.85 -4.72 -18.80
CA GLY A 59 -14.32 -5.54 -19.89
C GLY A 59 -15.40 -6.38 -20.58
N LEU A 60 -16.36 -6.91 -19.80
CA LEU A 60 -17.53 -7.61 -20.35
C LEU A 60 -18.39 -6.67 -21.19
N ALA A 61 -18.67 -5.47 -20.67
CA ALA A 61 -19.46 -4.48 -21.37
C ALA A 61 -18.78 -4.00 -22.65
N ASP A 62 -17.45 -3.79 -22.62
CA ASP A 62 -16.67 -3.55 -23.83
C ASP A 62 -16.90 -4.69 -24.83
N LEU A 63 -16.79 -5.96 -24.46
CA LEU A 63 -17.03 -7.09 -25.39
C LEU A 63 -18.46 -7.14 -25.95
N LEU A 64 -19.47 -6.71 -25.18
CA LEU A 64 -20.87 -6.71 -25.61
C LEU A 64 -21.24 -5.50 -26.49
N VAL A 65 -20.63 -4.34 -26.24
CA VAL A 65 -20.89 -3.09 -26.97
C VAL A 65 -19.96 -2.95 -28.18
N LEU A 66 -18.78 -3.59 -28.15
CA LEU A 66 -17.87 -3.69 -29.30
C LEU A 66 -18.59 -4.36 -30.48
N GLN A 67 -19.16 -3.54 -31.34
CA GLN A 67 -19.53 -3.98 -32.69
C GLN A 67 -18.23 -4.31 -33.44
N PRO A 68 -18.26 -5.25 -34.41
CA PRO A 68 -17.17 -5.45 -35.37
C PRO A 68 -17.08 -4.22 -36.29
N ALA A 69 -16.62 -3.10 -35.73
CA ALA A 69 -16.35 -1.88 -36.45
C ALA A 69 -14.89 -1.92 -36.92
N ALA A 70 -14.67 -1.58 -38.19
CA ALA A 70 -13.34 -1.49 -38.81
C ALA A 70 -12.48 -0.33 -38.25
N THR A 71 -12.96 0.40 -37.24
CA THR A 71 -12.36 1.65 -36.75
C THR A 71 -11.92 1.55 -35.28
N ILE A 72 -10.75 2.14 -34.97
CA ILE A 72 -10.26 2.31 -33.59
C ILE A 72 -11.17 3.26 -32.79
N ALA A 73 -11.88 4.18 -33.44
CA ALA A 73 -12.75 5.12 -32.73
C ALA A 73 -13.82 4.34 -31.92
N PRO A 74 -14.00 4.62 -30.62
CA PRO A 74 -15.09 4.05 -29.85
C PRO A 74 -16.41 4.71 -30.25
N THR A 75 -17.50 3.95 -30.20
CA THR A 75 -18.85 4.50 -30.32
C THR A 75 -19.18 5.37 -29.10
N VAL A 76 -20.17 6.25 -29.21
CA VAL A 76 -20.57 7.10 -28.07
C VAL A 76 -21.12 6.25 -26.93
N GLU A 77 -21.83 5.17 -27.27
CA GLU A 77 -22.31 4.15 -26.33
C GLU A 77 -21.15 3.50 -25.58
N GLU A 78 -20.05 3.15 -26.26
CA GLU A 78 -18.82 2.65 -25.62
C GLU A 78 -18.25 3.70 -24.66
N ILE A 79 -18.17 4.97 -25.06
CA ILE A 79 -17.65 6.05 -24.21
C ILE A 79 -18.49 6.20 -22.93
N LEU A 80 -19.82 6.30 -23.08
CA LEU A 80 -20.74 6.44 -21.94
C LEU A 80 -20.66 5.24 -20.99
N CYS A 81 -20.63 4.03 -21.55
CA CYS A 81 -20.51 2.79 -20.78
C CYS A 81 -19.21 2.76 -19.98
N ARG A 82 -18.08 3.11 -20.62
CA ARG A 82 -16.77 3.21 -19.96
C ARG A 82 -16.77 4.24 -18.84
N SER A 83 -17.31 5.43 -19.08
CA SER A 83 -17.37 6.48 -18.06
C SER A 83 -18.20 6.07 -16.84
N ILE A 84 -19.33 5.36 -17.03
CA ILE A 84 -20.13 4.87 -15.90
C ILE A 84 -19.35 3.85 -15.07
N PHE A 85 -18.72 2.86 -15.71
CA PHE A 85 -17.95 1.86 -14.97
C PHE A 85 -16.68 2.43 -14.33
N SER A 86 -16.01 3.38 -14.98
CA SER A 86 -14.86 4.10 -14.43
C SER A 86 -15.24 4.91 -13.18
N SER A 87 -16.38 5.61 -13.22
CA SER A 87 -16.92 6.31 -12.06
C SER A 87 -17.32 5.37 -10.92
N LEU A 88 -17.96 4.24 -11.22
CA LEU A 88 -18.27 3.22 -10.21
C LEU A 88 -17.00 2.61 -9.59
N ASN A 89 -15.97 2.35 -10.40
CA ASN A 89 -14.68 1.87 -9.93
C ASN A 89 -14.04 2.87 -8.97
N SER A 90 -14.06 4.15 -9.33
CA SER A 90 -13.54 5.24 -8.52
C SER A 90 -14.27 5.32 -7.17
N MET A 91 -15.60 5.20 -7.15
CA MET A 91 -16.37 5.15 -5.90
C MET A 91 -15.93 3.99 -4.98
N PHE A 92 -15.75 2.80 -5.53
CA PHE A 92 -15.31 1.64 -4.74
C PHE A 92 -13.88 1.79 -4.22
N ILE A 93 -12.98 2.41 -4.99
CA ILE A 93 -11.64 2.76 -4.53
C ILE A 93 -11.73 3.75 -3.35
N LEU A 94 -12.56 4.78 -3.45
CA LEU A 94 -12.76 5.74 -2.36
C LEU A 94 -13.29 5.06 -1.09
N PHE A 95 -14.19 4.08 -1.18
CA PHE A 95 -14.64 3.32 -0.01
C PHE A 95 -13.55 2.43 0.60
N ALA A 96 -12.51 2.08 -0.16
CA ALA A 96 -11.38 1.32 0.36
C ALA A 96 -10.40 2.21 1.15
N ILE A 97 -10.31 3.51 0.85
CA ILE A 97 -9.34 4.43 1.51
C ILE A 97 -9.40 4.40 3.05
N PRO A 98 -10.56 4.45 3.73
CA PRO A 98 -10.62 4.49 5.19
C PRO A 98 -10.05 3.26 5.89
N SER A 99 -9.86 2.15 5.17
CA SER A 99 -9.27 0.92 5.70
C SER A 99 -7.74 0.98 5.80
N ILE A 100 -7.12 1.97 5.17
CA ILE A 100 -5.68 2.13 5.14
C ILE A 100 -5.25 2.81 6.43
N GLU A 101 -4.53 2.07 7.28
CA GLU A 101 -3.98 2.64 8.51
C GLU A 101 -2.89 3.65 8.21
N ILE A 102 -3.08 4.84 8.75
CA ILE A 102 -2.13 5.94 8.78
C ILE A 102 -1.98 6.36 10.25
N ALA A 103 -0.75 6.60 10.70
CA ALA A 103 -0.52 7.11 12.04
C ALA A 103 -1.19 8.50 12.21
N GLU A 104 -1.87 8.73 13.33
CA GLU A 104 -2.61 9.98 13.56
C GLU A 104 -1.71 11.22 13.44
N ALA A 105 -0.44 11.12 13.87
CA ALA A 105 0.56 12.17 13.76
C ALA A 105 0.81 12.64 12.31
N ASP A 106 0.63 11.74 11.34
CA ASP A 106 0.87 11.98 9.91
C ASP A 106 -0.39 12.43 9.17
N SER A 107 -1.56 12.36 9.82
CA SER A 107 -2.85 12.74 9.26
C SER A 107 -3.13 14.25 9.35
N LYS A 108 -2.32 15.08 8.68
CA LYS A 108 -2.49 16.56 8.67
C LYS A 108 -3.11 17.08 7.37
N GLY A 109 -3.88 18.17 7.48
CA GLY A 109 -4.41 18.95 6.35
C GLY A 109 -5.24 18.14 5.36
N ILE A 110 -4.82 18.16 4.08
CA ILE A 110 -5.52 17.55 2.93
C ILE A 110 -5.78 16.05 3.16
N LEU A 111 -4.84 15.33 3.79
CA LEU A 111 -4.98 13.89 4.03
C LEU A 111 -6.18 13.59 4.94
N LYS A 112 -6.38 14.40 5.98
CA LYS A 112 -7.50 14.26 6.91
C LYS A 112 -8.83 14.51 6.21
N SER A 113 -8.89 15.51 5.32
CA SER A 113 -10.08 15.79 4.51
C SER A 113 -10.40 14.65 3.55
N ILE A 114 -9.39 14.07 2.89
CA ILE A 114 -9.57 12.90 2.01
C ILE A 114 -10.17 11.73 2.79
N ILE A 115 -9.60 11.40 3.94
CA ILE A 115 -10.08 10.28 4.78
C ILE A 115 -11.49 10.56 5.31
N ALA A 116 -11.78 11.80 5.73
CA ALA A 116 -13.10 12.18 6.22
C ALA A 116 -14.15 12.07 5.10
N PHE A 117 -13.83 12.53 3.89
CA PHE A 117 -14.69 12.39 2.73
C PHE A 117 -14.93 10.92 2.38
N ALA A 118 -13.87 10.12 2.31
CA ALA A 118 -13.95 8.69 2.01
C ALA A 118 -14.75 7.89 3.07
N ARG A 119 -14.75 8.33 4.33
CA ARG A 119 -15.61 7.78 5.40
C ARG A 119 -17.09 8.14 5.22
N ASN A 120 -17.39 9.29 4.63
CA ASN A 120 -18.75 9.70 4.31
C ASN A 120 -19.25 8.94 3.06
N LYS A 121 -19.73 7.71 3.28
CA LYS A 121 -20.21 6.84 2.19
C LYS A 121 -21.27 7.52 1.32
N LEU A 122 -22.20 8.27 1.93
CA LEU A 122 -23.22 9.02 1.18
C LEU A 122 -22.59 10.12 0.32
N GLY A 123 -21.63 10.87 0.85
CA GLY A 123 -20.91 11.91 0.11
C GLY A 123 -20.21 11.36 -1.13
N VAL A 124 -19.53 10.21 -1.00
CA VAL A 124 -18.88 9.52 -2.13
C VAL A 124 -19.89 9.03 -3.18
N ILE A 125 -21.05 8.50 -2.75
CA ILE A 125 -22.12 8.08 -3.66
C ILE A 125 -22.66 9.28 -4.43
N VAL A 126 -23.00 10.35 -3.73
CA VAL A 126 -23.53 11.57 -4.34
C VAL A 126 -22.51 12.15 -5.31
N SER A 127 -21.21 12.21 -4.96
CA SER A 127 -20.19 12.71 -5.88
C SER A 127 -20.09 11.86 -7.15
N GLY A 128 -20.08 10.53 -7.03
CA GLY A 128 -20.01 9.64 -8.19
C GLY A 128 -21.22 9.79 -9.11
N ILE A 129 -22.42 9.87 -8.54
CA ILE A 129 -23.64 10.13 -9.31
C ILE A 129 -23.59 11.50 -10.00
N VAL A 130 -23.11 12.54 -9.32
CA VAL A 130 -22.96 13.88 -9.91
C VAL A 130 -22.03 13.86 -11.12
N PHE A 131 -20.90 13.16 -11.06
CA PHE A 131 -20.00 13.04 -12.20
C PHE A 131 -20.63 12.26 -13.37
N ILE A 132 -21.37 11.18 -13.10
CA ILE A 132 -22.12 10.45 -14.13
C ILE A 132 -23.17 11.35 -14.79
N VAL A 133 -23.97 12.07 -13.99
CA VAL A 133 -24.98 13.01 -14.50
C VAL A 133 -24.34 14.14 -15.29
N LEU A 134 -23.19 14.65 -14.85
CA LEU A 134 -22.44 15.67 -15.58
C LEU A 134 -21.97 15.14 -16.95
N THR A 135 -21.45 13.91 -17.03
CA THR A 135 -21.11 13.27 -18.32
C THR A 135 -22.32 13.15 -19.23
N LEU A 136 -23.46 12.70 -18.70
CA LEU A 136 -24.71 12.59 -19.48
C LEU A 136 -25.25 13.96 -19.92
N PHE A 137 -25.10 14.98 -19.08
CA PHE A 137 -25.50 16.35 -19.41
C PHE A 137 -24.63 16.95 -20.50
N ILE A 138 -23.30 16.78 -20.42
CA ILE A 138 -22.36 17.18 -21.48
C ILE A 138 -22.72 16.43 -22.77
N PHE A 139 -22.95 15.12 -22.70
CA PHE A 139 -23.42 14.35 -23.85
C PHE A 139 -24.68 14.93 -24.49
N TRP A 140 -25.70 15.25 -23.68
CA TRP A 140 -26.92 15.90 -24.15
C TRP A 140 -26.66 17.24 -24.83
N LEU A 141 -25.77 18.07 -24.27
CA LEU A 141 -25.36 19.37 -24.81
C LEU A 141 -24.66 19.24 -26.17
N PHE A 142 -23.73 18.29 -26.30
CA PHE A 142 -22.93 18.07 -27.51
C PHE A 142 -23.69 17.38 -28.64
N ARG A 143 -24.81 16.70 -28.34
CA ARG A 143 -25.67 16.06 -29.35
C ARG A 143 -26.35 17.06 -30.30
N GLY A 144 -26.66 18.27 -29.83
CA GLY A 144 -27.35 19.29 -30.61
C GLY A 144 -28.73 18.86 -31.17
N PRO A 145 -29.42 19.72 -31.95
CA PRO A 145 -30.71 19.41 -32.55
C PRO A 145 -30.63 18.46 -33.76
N ALA A 146 -29.47 18.36 -34.42
CA ALA A 146 -29.28 17.65 -35.68
C ALA A 146 -28.96 16.15 -35.53
N GLY A 147 -28.82 15.66 -34.30
CA GLY A 147 -28.53 14.24 -34.05
C GLY A 147 -27.08 13.84 -34.29
N PHE A 148 -26.81 12.54 -34.08
CA PHE A 148 -25.48 11.94 -34.06
C PHE A 148 -24.77 12.01 -35.41
N SER A 149 -23.58 12.61 -35.44
CA SER A 149 -22.55 12.28 -36.45
C SER A 149 -21.47 11.45 -35.75
N ALA A 150 -21.28 10.21 -36.20
CA ALA A 150 -20.25 9.30 -35.69
C ALA A 150 -18.82 9.80 -35.94
N ASP A 151 -18.66 10.75 -36.87
CA ASP A 151 -17.36 11.26 -37.32
C ASP A 151 -16.87 12.49 -36.53
N ASN A 152 -17.60 12.93 -35.50
CA ASN A 152 -17.23 14.11 -34.74
C ASN A 152 -16.19 13.77 -33.64
N PRO A 153 -14.93 14.25 -33.75
CA PRO A 153 -13.90 13.97 -32.74
C PRO A 153 -14.18 14.65 -31.39
N ASN A 154 -15.18 15.56 -31.30
CA ASN A 154 -15.53 16.19 -30.03
C ASN A 154 -16.13 15.22 -29.01
N TRP A 155 -16.56 14.02 -29.42
CA TRP A 155 -17.11 13.01 -28.49
C TRP A 155 -16.11 12.54 -27.44
N TYR A 156 -14.81 12.61 -27.72
CA TYR A 156 -13.79 12.25 -26.74
C TYR A 156 -13.77 13.21 -25.53
N TRP A 157 -14.30 14.43 -25.65
CA TRP A 157 -14.46 15.34 -24.52
C TRP A 157 -15.46 14.83 -23.46
N LEU A 158 -16.31 13.86 -23.80
CA LEU A 158 -17.19 13.20 -22.84
C LEU A 158 -16.42 12.44 -21.75
N TYR A 159 -15.17 12.06 -22.01
CA TYR A 159 -14.32 11.47 -20.97
C TYR A 159 -13.92 12.46 -19.88
N VAL A 160 -14.01 13.78 -20.09
CA VAL A 160 -13.44 14.77 -19.14
C VAL A 160 -13.99 14.66 -17.71
N PRO A 161 -15.30 14.62 -17.46
CA PRO A 161 -15.79 14.51 -16.09
C PRO A 161 -15.31 13.21 -15.42
N ASP A 162 -15.29 12.11 -16.17
CA ASP A 162 -14.82 10.82 -15.70
C ASP A 162 -13.32 10.83 -15.38
N ILE A 163 -12.50 11.38 -16.28
CA ILE A 163 -11.06 11.59 -16.07
C ILE A 163 -10.81 12.40 -14.81
N LEU A 164 -11.55 13.49 -14.60
CA LEU A 164 -11.41 14.31 -13.40
C LEU A 164 -11.74 13.52 -12.13
N PHE A 165 -12.81 12.73 -12.14
CA PHE A 165 -13.20 11.94 -10.98
C PHE A 165 -12.22 10.78 -10.70
N SER A 166 -11.77 10.08 -11.74
CA SER A 166 -10.76 9.02 -11.66
C SER A 166 -9.43 9.58 -11.14
N LEU A 167 -8.95 10.70 -11.69
CA LEU A 167 -7.72 11.34 -11.25
C LEU A 167 -7.81 11.82 -9.79
N LEU A 168 -8.91 12.45 -9.39
CA LEU A 168 -9.09 12.85 -7.99
C LEU A 168 -9.06 11.64 -7.06
N THR A 169 -9.73 10.56 -7.44
CA THR A 169 -9.80 9.33 -6.67
C THR A 169 -8.45 8.64 -6.54
N ILE A 170 -7.75 8.44 -7.65
CA ILE A 170 -6.47 7.75 -7.64
C ILE A 170 -5.39 8.59 -6.94
N LEU A 171 -5.40 9.92 -7.11
CA LEU A 171 -4.50 10.80 -6.37
C LEU A 171 -4.79 10.75 -4.87
N ALA A 172 -6.06 10.73 -4.47
CA ALA A 172 -6.44 10.57 -3.08
C ALA A 172 -5.91 9.25 -2.49
N LEU A 173 -6.10 8.14 -3.21
CA LEU A 173 -5.56 6.84 -2.82
C LEU A 173 -4.03 6.84 -2.76
N LEU A 174 -3.35 7.33 -3.79
CA LEU A 174 -1.89 7.31 -3.88
C LEU A 174 -1.25 8.24 -2.83
N PHE A 175 -1.91 9.35 -2.48
CA PHE A 175 -1.49 10.21 -1.37
C PHE A 175 -1.60 9.49 -0.02
N VAL A 176 -2.69 8.76 0.19
CA VAL A 176 -2.90 7.91 1.37
C VAL A 176 -1.85 6.80 1.43
N LEU A 177 -1.59 6.11 0.32
CA LEU A 177 -0.59 5.04 0.21
C LEU A 177 0.83 5.56 0.46
N ARG A 178 1.19 6.73 -0.11
CA ARG A 178 2.48 7.38 0.14
C ARG A 178 2.71 7.56 1.64
N THR A 179 1.76 8.16 2.34
CA THR A 179 1.87 8.38 3.78
C THR A 179 1.93 7.04 4.53
N ALA A 180 1.09 6.09 4.14
CA ALA A 180 1.05 4.76 4.75
C ALA A 180 2.38 3.98 4.56
N PHE A 181 3.13 4.18 3.48
CA PHE A 181 4.46 3.59 3.26
C PHE A 181 5.62 4.40 3.83
N THR A 182 5.38 5.68 4.16
CA THR A 182 6.38 6.53 4.85
C THR A 182 6.42 6.25 6.35
N ASP A 183 5.37 5.62 6.91
CA ASP A 183 5.36 5.16 8.31
C ASP A 183 6.58 4.26 8.58
N GLN A 184 7.45 4.72 9.48
CA GLN A 184 8.71 4.06 9.84
C GLN A 184 8.50 2.62 10.31
N ARG A 185 7.32 2.29 10.84
CA ARG A 185 6.99 0.93 11.30
C ARG A 185 6.92 -0.11 10.18
N ARG A 186 6.82 0.32 8.92
CA ARG A 186 6.71 -0.61 7.77
C ARG A 186 8.00 -0.80 6.99
N HIS A 187 9.05 0.01 7.25
CA HIS A 187 10.36 -0.06 6.55
C HIS A 187 10.26 -0.15 5.01
N MET A 188 9.27 0.50 4.39
CA MET A 188 8.97 0.39 2.93
C MET A 188 9.22 1.69 2.16
N THR A 189 10.27 2.44 2.47
CA THR A 189 10.53 3.77 1.87
C THR A 189 10.68 3.73 0.34
N ALA A 190 11.19 2.63 -0.23
CA ALA A 190 11.28 2.44 -1.68
C ALA A 190 9.90 2.42 -2.38
N MET A 191 8.85 1.99 -1.68
CA MET A 191 7.48 1.94 -2.22
C MET A 191 6.92 3.33 -2.53
N VAL A 192 7.44 4.39 -1.90
CA VAL A 192 7.07 5.77 -2.20
C VAL A 192 7.40 6.14 -3.66
N TRP A 193 8.52 5.64 -4.19
CA TRP A 193 8.87 5.84 -5.61
C TRP A 193 7.91 5.11 -6.54
N VAL A 194 7.50 3.90 -6.18
CA VAL A 194 6.50 3.14 -6.94
C VAL A 194 5.16 3.88 -6.95
N VAL A 195 4.79 4.49 -5.83
CA VAL A 195 3.59 5.34 -5.74
C VAL A 195 3.70 6.55 -6.67
N TYR A 196 4.82 7.29 -6.67
CA TYR A 196 5.00 8.41 -7.60
C TYR A 196 4.96 8.00 -9.07
N LEU A 197 5.60 6.89 -9.41
CA LEU A 197 5.53 6.32 -10.76
C LEU A 197 4.09 5.99 -11.14
N THR A 198 3.32 5.41 -10.22
CA THR A 198 1.91 5.09 -10.43
C THR A 198 1.06 6.36 -10.63
N ILE A 199 1.35 7.45 -9.92
CA ILE A 199 0.68 8.75 -10.12
C ILE A 199 0.91 9.24 -11.55
N ILE A 200 2.16 9.25 -12.01
CA ILE A 200 2.53 9.72 -13.35
C ILE A 200 1.87 8.87 -14.44
N LEU A 201 1.95 7.53 -14.31
CA LEU A 201 1.34 6.62 -15.28
C LEU A 201 -0.18 6.76 -15.30
N THR A 202 -0.83 6.98 -14.15
CA THR A 202 -2.28 7.18 -14.13
C THR A 202 -2.66 8.49 -14.82
N ALA A 203 -1.96 9.58 -14.53
CA ALA A 203 -2.17 10.86 -15.21
C ALA A 203 -2.02 10.73 -16.74
N LEU A 204 -0.98 10.03 -17.19
CA LEU A 204 -0.76 9.78 -18.61
C LEU A 204 -1.88 8.91 -19.23
N ALA A 205 -2.30 7.84 -18.55
CA ALA A 205 -3.36 6.96 -19.05
C ALA A 205 -4.69 7.70 -19.18
N GLU A 206 -5.12 8.40 -18.13
CA GLU A 206 -6.40 9.11 -18.11
C GLU A 206 -6.41 10.26 -19.12
N VAL A 207 -5.35 11.08 -19.19
CA VAL A 207 -5.28 12.19 -20.15
C VAL A 207 -5.19 11.68 -21.60
N SER A 208 -4.58 10.53 -21.84
CA SER A 208 -4.47 10.00 -23.21
C SER A 208 -5.81 9.59 -23.84
N LEU A 209 -6.88 9.42 -23.04
CA LEU A 209 -8.23 9.17 -23.54
C LEU A 209 -8.78 10.33 -24.38
N ILE A 210 -8.36 11.57 -24.10
CA ILE A 210 -8.81 12.76 -24.84
C ILE A 210 -7.89 13.15 -25.99
N PHE A 211 -6.75 12.47 -26.18
CA PHE A 211 -5.83 12.77 -27.29
C PHE A 211 -6.51 12.79 -28.66
N PRO A 212 -7.41 11.84 -29.01
CA PRO A 212 -8.09 11.88 -30.29
C PRO A 212 -8.92 13.16 -30.52
N ALA A 213 -9.40 13.82 -29.47
CA ALA A 213 -10.10 15.11 -29.55
C ALA A 213 -9.20 16.24 -30.07
N TRP A 214 -7.88 16.06 -30.01
CA TRP A 214 -6.88 17.08 -30.32
C TRP A 214 -6.35 16.94 -31.75
N ARG A 215 -6.83 15.94 -32.50
CA ARG A 215 -6.52 15.82 -33.93
C ARG A 215 -7.16 16.97 -34.70
N ALA A 216 -6.42 17.51 -35.66
CA ALA A 216 -6.95 18.45 -36.62
C ALA A 216 -7.96 17.77 -37.58
N PRO A 217 -8.77 18.53 -38.34
CA PRO A 217 -9.77 17.97 -39.26
C PRO A 217 -9.19 17.03 -40.34
N ASP A 218 -7.90 17.13 -40.62
CA ASP A 218 -7.14 16.24 -41.51
C ASP A 218 -6.71 14.92 -40.84
N GLY A 219 -7.08 14.71 -39.58
CA GLY A 219 -6.75 13.53 -38.78
C GLY A 219 -5.34 13.54 -38.19
N VAL A 220 -4.58 14.63 -38.36
CA VAL A 220 -3.20 14.74 -37.91
C VAL A 220 -3.15 15.27 -36.47
N PHE A 221 -2.30 14.64 -35.64
CA PHE A 221 -2.04 15.12 -34.29
C PHE A 221 -1.15 16.38 -34.32
N PRO A 222 -1.29 17.28 -33.33
CA PRO A 222 -0.35 18.39 -33.13
C PRO A 222 1.10 17.91 -33.05
N GLU A 223 2.06 18.75 -33.44
CA GLU A 223 3.48 18.36 -33.54
C GLU A 223 4.03 17.73 -32.25
N TRP A 224 3.64 18.27 -31.10
CA TRP A 224 4.09 17.78 -29.79
C TRP A 224 3.51 16.41 -29.41
N LEU A 225 2.51 15.88 -30.15
CA LEU A 225 1.99 14.51 -30.03
C LEU A 225 2.48 13.56 -31.13
N ASN A 226 3.32 14.02 -32.06
CA ASN A 226 3.82 13.17 -33.16
C ASN A 226 4.61 11.95 -32.67
N TRP A 227 5.18 12.00 -31.46
CA TRP A 227 5.87 10.86 -30.84
C TRP A 227 4.94 9.66 -30.61
N LEU A 228 3.61 9.82 -30.60
CA LEU A 228 2.68 8.70 -30.55
C LEU A 228 2.87 7.74 -31.74
N ARG A 229 3.36 8.24 -32.88
CA ARG A 229 3.68 7.43 -34.07
C ARG A 229 4.78 6.39 -33.83
N ILE A 230 5.61 6.58 -32.79
CA ILE A 230 6.64 5.61 -32.37
C ILE A 230 5.98 4.28 -31.97
N PHE A 231 4.80 4.32 -31.36
CA PHE A 231 4.08 3.12 -30.92
C PHE A 231 3.39 2.41 -32.09
N SER A 232 2.80 3.18 -33.00
CA SER A 232 2.23 2.68 -34.25
C SER A 232 1.90 3.86 -35.19
N PRO A 233 2.14 3.75 -36.51
CA PRO A 233 1.80 4.80 -37.47
C PRO A 233 0.29 5.12 -37.53
N THR A 234 -0.57 4.11 -37.35
CA THR A 234 -2.03 4.22 -37.50
C THR A 234 -2.75 4.21 -36.15
N ALA A 235 -2.23 3.44 -35.18
CA ALA A 235 -2.88 3.18 -33.89
C ALA A 235 -2.07 3.69 -32.69
N GLY A 236 -1.09 4.57 -32.92
CA GLY A 236 -0.10 4.97 -31.91
C GLY A 236 -0.69 5.42 -30.58
N TYR A 237 -1.74 6.25 -30.61
CA TYR A 237 -2.43 6.70 -29.40
C TYR A 237 -3.08 5.54 -28.62
N PHE A 238 -3.70 4.60 -29.32
CA PHE A 238 -4.46 3.51 -28.70
C PHE A 238 -3.49 2.49 -28.09
N VAL A 239 -2.40 2.17 -28.80
CA VAL A 239 -1.31 1.33 -28.25
C VAL A 239 -0.71 1.99 -27.01
N PHE A 240 -0.38 3.29 -27.09
CA PHE A 240 0.15 4.04 -25.95
C PHE A 240 -0.81 4.03 -24.75
N TYR A 241 -2.08 4.39 -24.96
CA TYR A 241 -3.11 4.37 -23.92
C TYR A 241 -3.20 3.01 -23.25
N ASN A 242 -3.34 1.92 -24.02
CA ASN A 242 -3.49 0.58 -23.45
C ASN A 242 -2.23 0.14 -22.69
N LEU A 243 -1.04 0.46 -23.19
CA LEU A 243 0.23 0.15 -22.51
C LEU A 243 0.28 0.84 -21.14
N VAL A 244 0.11 2.17 -21.12
CA VAL A 244 0.17 2.94 -19.87
C VAL A 244 -0.97 2.55 -18.93
N ALA A 245 -2.18 2.36 -19.46
CA ALA A 245 -3.35 1.92 -18.70
C ALA A 245 -3.14 0.56 -18.03
N THR A 246 -2.56 -0.39 -18.77
CA THR A 246 -2.23 -1.72 -18.24
C THR A 246 -1.17 -1.63 -17.15
N LEU A 247 -0.09 -0.87 -17.40
CA LEU A 247 1.01 -0.73 -16.46
C LEU A 247 0.56 -0.14 -15.13
N PHE A 248 -0.18 0.98 -15.13
CA PHE A 248 -0.62 1.57 -13.87
C PHE A 248 -1.62 0.67 -13.13
N LYS A 249 -2.54 -0.01 -13.84
CA LYS A 249 -3.50 -0.95 -13.21
C LYS A 249 -2.78 -2.11 -12.53
N MET A 250 -1.75 -2.66 -13.17
CA MET A 250 -0.91 -3.72 -12.57
C MET A 250 -0.13 -3.21 -11.36
N LEU A 251 0.44 -2.01 -11.44
CA LEU A 251 1.10 -1.38 -10.29
C LEU A 251 0.12 -1.11 -9.15
N LEU A 252 -1.10 -0.67 -9.45
CA LEU A 252 -2.14 -0.44 -8.46
C LEU A 252 -2.49 -1.73 -7.71
N ILE A 253 -2.71 -2.83 -8.43
CA ILE A 253 -2.93 -4.15 -7.82
C ILE A 253 -1.73 -4.52 -6.94
N ALA A 254 -0.50 -4.39 -7.46
CA ALA A 254 0.71 -4.72 -6.71
C ALA A 254 0.85 -3.91 -5.42
N LEU A 255 0.58 -2.59 -5.48
CA LEU A 255 0.59 -1.70 -4.32
C LEU A 255 -0.42 -2.15 -3.26
N PHE A 256 -1.63 -2.55 -3.67
CA PHE A 256 -2.63 -3.07 -2.74
C PHE A 256 -2.23 -4.41 -2.13
N VAL A 257 -1.68 -5.33 -2.92
CA VAL A 257 -1.17 -6.62 -2.41
C VAL A 257 -0.06 -6.38 -1.39
N ILE A 258 0.88 -5.48 -1.69
CA ILE A 258 1.98 -5.14 -0.78
C ILE A 258 1.46 -4.46 0.48
N LEU A 259 0.45 -3.59 0.37
CA LEU A 259 -0.19 -2.97 1.52
C LEU A 259 -0.80 -4.02 2.46
N LEU A 260 -1.51 -5.01 1.91
CA LEU A 260 -2.07 -6.12 2.69
C LEU A 260 -0.97 -6.97 3.33
N TYR A 261 0.07 -7.30 2.57
CA TYR A 261 1.20 -8.09 3.08
C TYR A 261 1.97 -7.36 4.18
N SER A 262 2.21 -6.06 4.01
CA SER A 262 2.84 -5.19 5.01
C SER A 262 2.06 -5.21 6.32
N TYR A 263 0.73 -5.25 6.26
CA TYR A 263 -0.09 -5.38 7.45
C TYR A 263 0.10 -6.72 8.17
N GLU A 264 0.15 -7.84 7.43
CA GLU A 264 0.38 -9.16 8.05
C GLU A 264 1.76 -9.24 8.72
N ILE A 265 2.79 -8.63 8.13
CA ILE A 265 4.11 -8.51 8.78
C ILE A 265 3.99 -7.72 10.09
N LYS A 266 3.35 -6.55 10.04
CA LYS A 266 3.17 -5.71 11.24
C LYS A 266 2.39 -6.45 12.34
N LYS A 267 1.32 -7.16 11.98
CA LYS A 267 0.56 -7.99 12.93
C LYS A 267 1.41 -9.11 13.52
N ALA A 268 2.25 -9.75 12.71
CA ALA A 268 3.17 -10.78 13.19
C ALA A 268 4.21 -10.20 14.16
N GLU A 269 4.73 -9.01 13.89
CA GLU A 269 5.61 -8.30 14.83
C GLU A 269 4.88 -7.91 16.13
N GLU A 270 3.67 -7.36 16.05
CA GLU A 270 2.85 -7.00 17.21
C GLU A 270 2.53 -8.23 18.07
N LEU A 271 2.10 -9.35 17.48
CA LEU A 271 1.86 -10.62 18.21
C LEU A 271 3.14 -11.17 18.84
N LYS A 272 4.28 -11.04 18.16
CA LYS A 272 5.59 -11.40 18.74
C LYS A 272 5.98 -10.49 19.89
N MET A 273 5.52 -9.23 19.92
CA MET A 273 5.75 -8.29 21.03
C MET A 273 4.75 -8.50 22.19
N GLU A 274 3.48 -8.79 21.92
CA GLU A 274 2.47 -9.13 22.94
C GLU A 274 2.75 -10.46 23.63
N GLY A 275 3.44 -11.38 22.95
CA GLY A 275 3.96 -12.60 23.58
C GLY A 275 5.04 -12.35 24.64
N LEU A 276 5.60 -11.14 24.71
CA LEU A 276 6.59 -10.77 25.73
C LEU A 276 5.89 -10.26 27.00
N LEU A 277 6.37 -10.67 28.17
CA LEU A 277 5.86 -10.12 29.42
C LEU A 277 6.09 -8.60 29.46
N SER A 278 5.06 -7.85 29.84
CA SER A 278 5.17 -6.40 30.01
C SER A 278 6.19 -6.07 31.11
N MET A 279 6.78 -4.86 31.06
CA MET A 279 7.76 -4.43 32.07
C MET A 279 7.19 -4.54 33.49
N GLU A 280 5.92 -4.18 33.66
CA GLU A 280 5.22 -4.21 34.94
C GLU A 280 4.99 -5.63 35.44
N GLU A 281 4.64 -6.57 34.56
CA GLU A 281 4.47 -7.99 34.90
C GLU A 281 5.81 -8.64 35.28
N ILE A 282 6.89 -8.31 34.58
CA ILE A 282 8.24 -8.78 34.96
C ILE A 282 8.62 -8.20 36.31
N ARG A 283 8.34 -6.91 36.54
CA ARG A 283 8.59 -6.21 37.80
C ARG A 283 7.88 -6.89 38.97
N GLN A 284 6.60 -7.17 38.81
CA GLN A 284 5.77 -7.78 39.84
C GLN A 284 6.14 -9.25 40.07
N ARG A 285 6.36 -10.00 39.00
CA ARG A 285 6.63 -11.45 39.08
C ARG A 285 8.00 -11.77 39.66
N TRP A 286 8.99 -10.90 39.43
CA TRP A 286 10.39 -11.15 39.80
C TRP A 286 10.99 -10.13 40.76
N SER A 287 10.21 -9.13 41.20
CA SER A 287 10.66 -8.06 42.10
C SER A 287 11.91 -7.32 41.61
N LEU A 288 12.02 -7.18 40.28
CA LEU A 288 13.12 -6.48 39.62
C LEU A 288 12.82 -4.97 39.55
N GLU A 289 13.85 -4.14 39.47
CA GLU A 289 13.69 -2.69 39.19
C GLU A 289 13.68 -2.44 37.68
N GLU A 290 13.11 -1.32 37.23
CA GLU A 290 13.01 -0.99 35.79
C GLU A 290 14.38 -1.00 35.08
N LYS A 291 15.41 -0.50 35.76
CA LYS A 291 16.81 -0.54 35.30
C LYS A 291 17.31 -1.98 35.11
N GLU A 292 16.97 -2.88 36.02
CA GLU A 292 17.37 -4.29 35.97
C GLU A 292 16.71 -5.00 34.79
N VAL A 293 15.41 -4.74 34.54
CA VAL A 293 14.70 -5.31 33.41
C VAL A 293 15.21 -4.75 32.08
N ARG A 294 15.56 -3.46 32.00
CA ARG A 294 16.19 -2.87 30.80
C ARG A 294 17.54 -3.52 30.49
N VAL A 295 18.40 -3.72 31.49
CA VAL A 295 19.70 -4.38 31.30
C VAL A 295 19.53 -5.83 30.84
N LEU A 296 18.60 -6.59 31.44
CA LEU A 296 18.30 -7.97 31.03
C LEU A 296 17.79 -8.05 29.58
N ARG A 297 16.92 -7.11 29.16
CA ARG A 297 16.43 -7.05 27.78
C ARG A 297 17.54 -6.76 26.78
N ARG A 298 18.47 -5.85 27.09
CA ARG A 298 19.57 -5.50 26.18
C ARG A 298 20.60 -6.62 26.07
N LEU A 299 20.97 -7.25 27.19
CA LEU A 299 21.90 -8.38 27.19
C LEU A 299 21.39 -9.54 26.33
N ALA A 300 20.10 -9.86 26.44
CA ALA A 300 19.53 -10.95 25.68
C ALA A 300 19.12 -10.56 24.24
N LYS A 301 19.20 -9.27 23.86
CA LYS A 301 19.25 -8.83 22.45
C LYS A 301 20.65 -9.01 21.84
N GLY A 302 21.63 -9.49 22.61
CA GLY A 302 23.02 -9.64 22.17
C GLY A 302 23.85 -8.37 22.26
N GLU A 303 23.36 -7.32 22.95
CA GLU A 303 24.17 -6.12 23.20
C GLU A 303 25.31 -6.43 24.17
N THR A 304 26.51 -5.90 23.87
CA THR A 304 27.68 -6.10 24.72
C THR A 304 27.54 -5.35 26.04
N ARG A 305 28.12 -5.89 27.10
CA ARG A 305 28.11 -5.28 28.46
C ARG A 305 28.73 -3.89 28.46
N GLU A 306 29.69 -3.64 27.57
CA GLU A 306 30.34 -2.36 27.38
C GLU A 306 29.38 -1.32 26.79
N MET A 307 28.60 -1.70 25.77
CA MET A 307 27.60 -0.83 25.16
C MET A 307 26.45 -0.50 26.12
N ILE A 308 25.98 -1.47 26.90
CA ILE A 308 24.94 -1.26 27.92
C ILE A 308 25.47 -0.41 29.07
N GLY A 309 26.69 -0.68 29.53
CA GLY A 309 27.32 0.03 30.64
C GLY A 309 27.70 1.48 30.33
N SER A 310 27.80 1.80 29.03
CA SER A 310 28.12 3.15 28.53
C SER A 310 26.89 4.01 28.32
N ASP A 311 25.68 3.46 28.48
CA ASP A 311 24.44 4.21 28.35
C ASP A 311 24.24 5.15 29.56
N PRO A 312 24.28 6.48 29.37
CA PRO A 312 24.14 7.46 30.44
C PRO A 312 22.76 7.42 31.12
N ASP A 313 21.73 6.92 30.44
CA ASP A 313 20.38 6.77 31.01
C ASP A 313 20.29 5.56 31.96
N LEU A 314 21.23 4.61 31.85
CA LEU A 314 21.28 3.42 32.69
C LEU A 314 22.36 3.53 33.76
N PHE A 315 23.53 4.08 33.43
CA PHE A 315 24.68 4.15 34.33
C PHE A 315 25.34 5.52 34.25
N PRO A 316 25.80 6.09 35.38
CA PRO A 316 26.56 7.33 35.34
C PRO A 316 27.87 7.11 34.55
N PRO A 317 28.34 8.11 33.79
CA PRO A 317 29.57 8.00 33.01
C PRO A 317 30.75 7.71 33.95
N ARG A 318 31.43 6.59 33.70
CA ARG A 318 32.55 6.08 34.53
C ARG A 318 33.61 5.45 33.64
N THR A 319 34.80 5.29 34.21
CA THR A 319 36.01 4.75 33.56
C THR A 319 35.94 3.27 33.18
N ASN A 320 34.99 2.48 33.72
CA ASN A 320 34.82 1.08 33.33
C ASN A 320 33.33 0.69 33.19
N PRO A 321 32.74 0.89 31.99
CA PRO A 321 31.32 0.64 31.70
C PRO A 321 30.90 -0.82 31.96
N ARG A 322 31.74 -1.77 31.57
CA ARG A 322 31.49 -3.21 31.69
C ARG A 322 31.25 -3.64 33.14
N LYS A 323 32.10 -3.14 34.04
CA LYS A 323 32.02 -3.47 35.47
C LYS A 323 30.68 -3.08 36.09
N ASN A 324 30.05 -1.99 35.64
CA ASN A 324 28.74 -1.56 36.14
C ASN A 324 27.63 -2.58 35.82
N VAL A 325 27.68 -3.18 34.64
CA VAL A 325 26.71 -4.19 34.20
C VAL A 325 26.95 -5.50 34.94
N ASP A 326 28.22 -5.91 35.08
CA ASP A 326 28.58 -7.11 35.83
C ASP A 326 28.21 -6.99 37.31
N ASP A 327 28.45 -5.85 37.96
CA ASP A 327 28.06 -5.58 39.34
C ASP A 327 26.53 -5.62 39.53
N LEU A 328 25.77 -5.08 38.57
CA LEU A 328 24.30 -5.13 38.61
C LEU A 328 23.77 -6.56 38.48
N LEU A 329 24.34 -7.34 37.55
CA LEU A 329 23.96 -8.74 37.34
C LEU A 329 24.29 -9.60 38.56
N GLN A 330 25.47 -9.42 39.15
CA GLN A 330 25.95 -10.27 40.25
C GLN A 330 25.34 -9.90 41.59
N ASN A 331 25.26 -8.61 41.92
CA ASN A 331 24.93 -8.18 43.28
C ASN A 331 23.44 -7.89 43.47
N LYS A 332 22.70 -7.59 42.39
CA LYS A 332 21.28 -7.27 42.47
C LYS A 332 20.38 -8.30 41.80
N ILE A 333 20.67 -8.67 40.56
CA ILE A 333 19.76 -9.49 39.75
C ILE A 333 19.86 -10.98 40.11
N ALA A 334 21.08 -11.54 40.16
CA ALA A 334 21.28 -12.97 40.45
C ALA A 334 20.70 -13.41 41.82
N PRO A 335 20.83 -12.62 42.92
CA PRO A 335 20.23 -12.97 44.20
C PRO A 335 18.70 -12.95 44.17
N LYS A 336 18.09 -11.94 43.51
CA LYS A 336 16.63 -11.83 43.37
C LYS A 336 16.04 -13.01 42.58
N LEU A 337 16.77 -13.49 41.57
CA LEU A 337 16.35 -14.60 40.72
C LEU A 337 16.76 -15.99 41.24
N ARG A 338 17.50 -16.06 42.36
CA ARG A 338 18.06 -17.30 42.94
C ARG A 338 18.89 -18.12 41.92
N LEU A 339 19.61 -17.43 41.04
CA LEU A 339 20.40 -18.06 39.98
C LEU A 339 21.85 -18.27 40.47
N VAL A 340 22.32 -19.52 40.46
CA VAL A 340 23.65 -19.90 40.97
C VAL A 340 24.75 -19.74 39.91
N ASN A 341 24.41 -19.77 38.61
CA ASN A 341 25.38 -19.74 37.51
C ASN A 341 25.12 -18.55 36.54
N ARG A 342 26.20 -17.88 36.13
CA ARG A 342 26.22 -16.41 35.98
C ARG A 342 25.74 -15.81 34.66
N GLU A 343 25.58 -16.53 33.57
CA GLU A 343 25.31 -15.88 32.27
C GLU A 343 24.28 -16.65 31.43
N VAL A 344 24.52 -17.96 31.26
CA VAL A 344 23.61 -18.87 30.55
C VAL A 344 22.26 -19.01 31.27
N LEU A 345 22.25 -18.99 32.60
CA LEU A 345 21.03 -19.11 33.41
C LEU A 345 20.18 -17.83 33.34
N ILE A 346 20.81 -16.65 33.22
CA ILE A 346 20.12 -15.37 33.06
C ILE A 346 19.52 -15.25 31.66
N LEU A 347 20.24 -15.71 30.63
CA LEU A 347 19.75 -15.75 29.24
C LEU A 347 18.62 -16.77 29.07
N LEU A 348 18.78 -17.98 29.62
CA LEU A 348 17.74 -19.02 29.66
C LEU A 348 16.51 -18.57 30.45
N PHE A 349 16.70 -17.88 31.57
CA PHE A 349 15.62 -17.30 32.35
C PHE A 349 14.87 -16.23 31.56
N ALA A 350 15.59 -15.40 30.80
CA ALA A 350 15.00 -14.37 29.97
C ALA A 350 14.27 -14.96 28.74
N LEU A 351 14.76 -16.06 28.19
CA LEU A 351 14.11 -16.87 27.15
C LEU A 351 12.85 -17.58 27.65
N GLN A 352 12.95 -18.26 28.79
CA GLN A 352 11.88 -19.07 29.37
C GLN A 352 10.71 -18.22 29.90
N ASN A 353 10.99 -16.98 30.30
CA ASN A 353 9.97 -16.03 30.75
C ASN A 353 9.52 -15.05 29.65
N LYS A 354 9.86 -15.31 28.38
CA LYS A 354 9.47 -14.45 27.24
C LYS A 354 9.81 -12.98 27.48
N ILE A 355 11.00 -12.70 27.99
CA ILE A 355 11.45 -11.33 28.29
C ILE A 355 12.00 -10.66 27.01
N ILE A 356 12.44 -11.42 26.00
CA ILE A 356 12.99 -10.97 24.70
C ILE A 356 12.58 -11.91 23.56
N GLN A 357 12.58 -11.42 22.32
CA GLN A 357 12.57 -12.23 21.09
C GLN A 357 13.96 -12.84 20.86
N PHE A 358 14.03 -14.15 20.60
CA PHE A 358 15.29 -14.79 20.21
C PHE A 358 15.60 -14.45 18.75
N GLU A 359 16.53 -13.54 18.53
CA GLU A 359 17.29 -13.49 17.29
C GLU A 359 18.57 -14.29 17.53
N HIS A 360 18.90 -15.21 16.62
CA HIS A 360 20.08 -16.06 16.74
C HIS A 360 21.32 -15.19 17.04
N PRO A 361 22.04 -15.45 18.15
CA PRO A 361 23.27 -14.72 18.42
C PRO A 361 24.26 -15.02 17.28
N GLN A 362 24.81 -13.98 16.67
CA GLN A 362 26.02 -14.12 15.86
C GLN A 362 27.11 -14.73 16.76
N GLU A 363 27.81 -15.74 16.24
CA GLU A 363 28.68 -16.67 16.99
C GLU A 363 29.84 -16.00 17.75
N ASP A 364 30.10 -14.72 17.57
CA ASP A 364 31.27 -14.03 18.12
C ASP A 364 31.10 -13.49 19.56
N ASN A 365 29.90 -13.54 20.15
CA ASN A 365 29.62 -12.89 21.44
C ASN A 365 29.93 -13.70 22.71
N PHE A 366 30.43 -14.94 22.59
CA PHE A 366 30.65 -15.83 23.76
C PHE A 366 32.09 -16.29 23.97
N THR A 367 33.07 -15.83 23.19
CA THR A 367 34.49 -16.22 23.35
C THR A 367 35.22 -15.34 24.37
N GLY A 368 34.72 -15.31 25.60
CA GLY A 368 35.47 -14.81 26.77
C GLY A 368 36.11 -15.98 27.51
N ASN A 369 37.36 -16.30 27.20
CA ASN A 369 38.09 -17.42 27.80
C ASN A 369 38.22 -17.24 29.34
N PRO A 370 37.75 -18.19 30.17
CA PRO A 370 37.83 -18.08 31.63
C PRO A 370 39.09 -18.80 32.13
N THR A 371 40.26 -18.20 31.98
CA THR A 371 41.44 -18.61 32.75
C THR A 371 42.14 -17.35 33.23
N GLY A 372 41.86 -17.00 34.48
CA GLY A 372 42.82 -16.25 35.28
C GLY A 372 43.87 -17.23 35.79
N ASP A 373 45.13 -16.85 35.63
CA ASP A 373 46.18 -17.13 36.60
C ASP A 373 47.06 -15.89 36.72
N ASN A 374 47.60 -15.73 37.92
CA ASN A 374 47.95 -14.50 38.62
C ASN A 374 49.41 -14.03 38.35
N PRO A 375 49.87 -12.92 38.96
CA PRO A 375 51.04 -12.14 38.52
C PRO A 375 52.38 -12.51 39.21
N ALA A 376 53.45 -11.83 38.73
CA ALA A 376 54.85 -11.76 39.21
C ALA A 376 55.75 -12.94 38.75
N GLU A 377 57.04 -12.82 38.41
CA GLU A 377 58.18 -11.96 38.80
C GLU A 377 59.22 -11.92 37.64
N ASP A 378 60.11 -10.91 37.71
CA ASP A 378 61.28 -10.53 36.86
C ASP A 378 61.06 -9.77 35.54
#